data_AF-A0A8E6P0L0-F1
#
_entry.id   AF-A0A8E6P0L0-F1
#
_cell.length_a   1.000
_cell.length_b   1.000
_cell.length_c   1.000
_cell.angle_alpha   90.00
_cell.angle_beta   90.00
_cell.angle_gamma   90.00
#
_symmetry.space_group_name_H-M   'P 1'
#
loop_
_entity.id
_entity.type
_entity.pdbx_description
1 polymer ?
#
loop_
_entity_poly.entity_id
_entity_poly.type
_entity_poly.pdbx_seq_one_letter_code
_entity_poly.pdbx_strand_id
1 'polypeptide(L)'
;MFLLVYYFPEVLMPVLFRVKVIPLVLLLAMIFAFLLNWPILLHFYEILSHLEHVKIGFVISIPFVLVAALNVVFMPFSVRFLLKPFFALLFITGSLVSYSTLKYKVMFDQTMIQNIIETNPRSAFLS
;
A
#
# COMPACT_ATOMS: atom_id res chain seq x y z
N MET A 1 -46.65 14.24 -14.59
CA MET A 1 -45.20 13.90 -14.65
C MET A 1 -44.43 14.40 -13.42
N PHE A 2 -45.04 14.38 -12.22
CA PHE A 2 -44.40 14.80 -10.96
C PHE A 2 -44.60 13.80 -9.81
N LEU A 3 -45.28 12.68 -10.07
CA LEU A 3 -45.66 11.67 -9.07
C LEU A 3 -44.83 10.38 -9.11
N LEU A 4 -43.90 10.24 -10.06
CA LEU A 4 -43.15 8.99 -10.29
C LEU A 4 -41.75 8.99 -9.65
N VAL A 5 -41.31 10.11 -9.06
CA VAL A 5 -39.97 10.23 -8.43
C VAL A 5 -39.98 9.76 -6.96
N TYR A 6 -41.14 9.67 -6.31
CA TYR A 6 -41.27 9.22 -4.91
C TYR A 6 -41.33 7.69 -4.74
N TYR A 7 -41.28 6.93 -5.84
CA TYR A 7 -41.39 5.46 -5.84
C TYR A 7 -40.11 4.76 -6.32
N PHE A 8 -38.95 5.34 -6.04
CA PHE A 8 -37.72 4.57 -6.02
C PHE A 8 -37.47 4.18 -4.56
N PRO A 9 -37.87 2.97 -4.13
CA PRO A 9 -37.54 2.53 -2.80
C PRO A 9 -36.01 2.53 -2.73
N GLU A 10 -35.46 3.10 -1.67
CA GLU A 10 -34.13 2.73 -1.21
C GLU A 10 -34.15 1.21 -1.07
N VAL A 11 -33.73 0.52 -2.13
CA VAL A 11 -33.66 -0.92 -2.19
C VAL A 11 -32.71 -1.31 -1.08
N LEU A 12 -33.31 -1.76 0.02
CA LEU A 12 -32.80 -2.70 1.00
C LEU A 12 -31.47 -3.29 0.54
N MET A 13 -30.37 -2.60 0.82
CA MET A 13 -29.08 -3.25 0.83
C MET A 13 -29.01 -3.91 2.20
N PRO A 14 -29.31 -5.21 2.34
CA PRO A 14 -28.83 -5.90 3.52
C PRO A 14 -27.33 -5.65 3.55
N VAL A 15 -26.85 -5.05 4.64
CA VAL A 15 -25.41 -4.94 4.89
C VAL A 15 -24.95 -6.39 5.10
N LEU A 16 -24.66 -7.08 3.99
CA LEU A 16 -24.43 -8.52 3.96
C LEU A 16 -23.17 -8.91 4.76
N PHE A 17 -22.32 -7.92 5.07
CA PHE A 17 -21.08 -8.12 5.81
C PHE A 17 -20.70 -6.84 6.59
N ARG A 18 -20.95 -6.81 7.90
CA ARG A 18 -20.45 -5.72 8.77
C ARG A 18 -18.99 -6.01 9.13
N VAL A 19 -18.06 -5.60 8.26
CA VAL A 19 -16.62 -5.67 8.57
C VAL A 19 -16.27 -4.62 9.62
N LYS A 20 -15.61 -5.03 10.71
CA LYS A 20 -15.05 -4.09 11.69
C LYS A 20 -13.83 -3.39 11.08
N VAL A 21 -13.70 -2.08 11.31
CA VAL A 21 -12.61 -1.27 10.73
C VAL A 21 -11.24 -1.76 11.20
N ILE A 22 -11.10 -2.12 12.48
CA ILE A 22 -9.81 -2.56 13.05
C ILE A 22 -9.23 -3.80 12.32
N PRO A 23 -9.93 -4.95 12.21
CA PRO A 23 -9.40 -6.10 11.48
C PRO A 23 -9.23 -5.83 9.98
N LEU A 24 -10.02 -4.92 9.40
CA LEU A 24 -9.83 -4.49 8.01
C LEU A 24 -8.51 -3.73 7.82
N VAL A 25 -8.21 -2.79 8.70
CA VAL A 25 -6.95 -2.01 8.65
C VAL A 25 -5.75 -2.92 8.87
N LEU A 26 -5.85 -3.85 9.83
CA LEU A 26 -4.80 -4.84 10.06
C LEU A 26 -4.57 -5.72 8.83
N LEU A 27 -5.64 -6.20 8.18
CA LEU A 27 -5.57 -6.98 6.95
C LEU A 27 -4.93 -6.18 5.82
N LEU A 28 -5.34 -4.92 5.63
CA LEU A 28 -4.76 -4.02 4.63
C LEU A 28 -3.27 -3.80 4.91
N ALA A 29 -2.87 -3.54 6.15
CA ALA A 29 -1.47 -3.37 6.51
C ALA A 29 -0.64 -4.63 6.19
N MET A 30 -1.17 -5.83 6.46
CA MET A 30 -0.50 -7.09 6.09
C MET A 30 -0.38 -7.23 4.56
N ILE A 31 -1.44 -6.97 3.80
CA ILE A 31 -1.39 -7.02 2.33
C ILE A 31 -0.36 -6.02 1.79
N PHE A 32 -0.36 -4.79 2.29
CA PHE A 32 0.60 -3.78 1.87
C PHE A 32 2.02 -4.15 2.24
N ALA A 33 2.27 -4.67 3.44
CA ALA A 33 3.61 -5.07 3.87
C ALA A 33 4.16 -6.25 3.04
N PHE A 34 3.38 -7.32 2.89
CA PHE A 34 3.87 -8.58 2.35
C PHE A 34 3.65 -8.79 0.86
N LEU A 35 2.71 -8.07 0.24
CA LEU A 35 2.45 -8.17 -1.19
C LEU A 35 3.02 -6.97 -1.93
N LEU A 36 2.58 -5.76 -1.58
CA LEU A 36 2.96 -4.55 -2.34
C LEU A 36 4.39 -4.10 -2.00
N ASN A 37 4.77 -4.15 -0.73
CA ASN A 37 6.10 -3.77 -0.26
C ASN A 37 7.08 -4.96 -0.15
N TRP A 38 6.77 -6.09 -0.80
CA TRP A 38 7.69 -7.22 -0.94
C TRP A 38 9.11 -6.82 -1.42
N PRO A 39 9.27 -5.92 -2.42
CA PRO A 39 10.60 -5.57 -2.91
C PRO A 39 11.45 -4.84 -1.86
N ILE A 40 10.79 -4.06 -1.00
CA ILE A 40 11.45 -3.37 0.12
C ILE A 40 11.96 -4.39 1.13
N LEU A 41 11.14 -5.39 1.48
CA LEU A 41 11.56 -6.46 2.39
C LEU A 41 12.77 -7.24 1.83
N LEU A 42 12.76 -7.56 0.53
CA LEU A 42 13.90 -8.20 -0.13
C LEU A 42 15.15 -7.32 -0.09
N HIS A 43 15.03 -6.04 -0.38
CA HIS A 43 16.17 -5.12 -0.38
C HIS A 43 16.77 -4.96 1.03
N PHE A 44 15.94 -4.86 2.07
CA PHE A 44 16.41 -4.88 3.45
C PHE A 44 17.13 -6.19 3.80
N TYR A 45 16.56 -7.33 3.40
CA TYR A 45 17.19 -8.63 3.63
C TYR A 45 18.56 -8.73 2.94
N GLU A 46 18.66 -8.24 1.70
CA GLU A 46 19.91 -8.19 0.94
C GLU A 46 20.95 -7.31 1.64
N ILE A 47 20.61 -6.10 2.07
CA ILE A 47 21.55 -5.24 2.80
C ILE A 47 22.02 -5.92 4.09
N LEU A 48 21.10 -6.50 4.84
CA LEU A 48 21.39 -7.12 6.13
C LEU A 48 22.21 -8.41 6.01
N SER A 49 22.08 -9.15 4.91
CA SER A 49 22.87 -10.37 4.69
C SER A 49 24.34 -10.09 4.39
N HIS A 50 24.68 -8.88 3.93
CA HIS A 50 26.06 -8.44 3.71
C HIS A 50 26.76 -7.94 4.97
N LEU A 51 26.04 -7.79 6.09
CA LEU A 51 26.59 -7.34 7.35
C LEU A 51 27.03 -8.55 8.20
N GLU A 52 28.31 -8.57 8.59
CA GLU A 52 28.92 -9.75 9.21
C GLU A 52 28.26 -10.18 10.55
N HIS A 53 27.55 -9.29 11.25
CA HIS A 53 27.08 -9.53 12.64
C HIS A 53 25.59 -9.19 12.88
N VAL A 54 24.72 -9.36 11.89
CA VAL A 54 23.29 -9.10 12.09
C VAL A 54 22.62 -10.22 12.88
N LYS A 55 21.96 -9.86 13.98
CA LYS A 55 21.13 -10.78 14.77
C LYS A 55 19.89 -11.16 13.97
N ILE A 56 19.60 -12.45 13.87
CA ILE A 56 18.43 -12.95 13.13
C ILE A 56 17.10 -12.39 13.66
N GLY A 57 17.01 -12.14 14.98
CA GLY A 57 15.85 -11.49 15.58
C GLY A 57 15.57 -10.09 15.05
N PHE A 58 16.62 -9.35 14.66
CA PHE A 58 16.46 -8.03 14.02
C PHE A 58 15.90 -8.18 12.61
N VAL A 59 16.41 -9.12 11.81
CA VAL A 59 15.90 -9.41 10.45
C VAL A 59 14.42 -9.78 10.49
N ILE A 60 14.03 -10.67 11.41
CA ILE A 60 12.65 -11.10 11.59
C ILE A 60 11.77 -9.94 12.04
N SER A 61 12.29 -8.99 12.83
CA SER A 61 11.51 -7.85 13.32
C SER A 61 11.09 -6.87 12.21
N ILE A 62 11.83 -6.76 11.11
CA ILE A 62 11.57 -5.82 10.02
C ILE A 62 10.15 -5.91 9.45
N PRO A 63 9.66 -7.08 9.00
CA PRO A 63 8.29 -7.20 8.50
C PRO A 63 7.24 -6.83 9.56
N PHE A 64 7.46 -7.15 10.84
CA PHE A 64 6.53 -6.78 11.91
C PHE A 64 6.52 -5.26 12.15
N VAL A 65 7.68 -4.62 12.14
CA VAL A 65 7.80 -3.16 12.26
C VAL A 65 7.11 -2.49 11.06
N LEU A 66 7.26 -3.03 9.85
CA LEU A 66 6.59 -2.50 8.67
C LEU A 66 5.06 -2.61 8.79
N VAL A 67 4.53 -3.76 9.22
CA VAL A 67 3.09 -3.92 9.47
C VAL A 67 2.61 -2.96 10.55
N ALA A 68 3.35 -2.78 11.64
CA ALA A 68 3.01 -1.85 12.71
C ALA A 68 2.99 -0.39 12.23
N ALA A 69 4.02 0.03 11.49
CA ALA A 69 4.11 1.36 10.91
C ALA A 69 2.96 1.62 9.92
N LEU A 70 2.65 0.66 9.05
CA LEU A 70 1.51 0.76 8.12
C LEU A 70 0.18 0.85 8.86
N ASN A 71 -0.01 0.10 9.96
CA ASN A 71 -1.23 0.24 10.77
C ASN A 71 -1.38 1.66 11.33
N VAL A 72 -0.30 2.23 11.89
CA VAL A 72 -0.31 3.60 12.42
C VAL A 72 -0.66 4.60 11.32
N VAL A 73 -0.07 4.44 10.13
CA VAL A 73 -0.34 5.31 8.97
C VAL A 73 -1.76 5.14 8.47
N PHE A 74 -2.29 3.92 8.39
CA PHE A 74 -3.61 3.62 7.83
C PHE A 74 -4.78 3.99 8.74
N MET A 75 -4.57 3.97 10.06
CA MET A 75 -5.60 4.28 11.05
C MET A 75 -6.32 5.62 10.79
N PRO A 76 -5.64 6.78 10.61
CA PRO A 76 -6.31 8.07 10.35
C PRO A 76 -7.08 8.11 9.02
N PHE A 77 -6.67 7.34 8.01
CA PHE A 77 -7.35 7.30 6.70
C PHE A 77 -8.50 6.31 6.63
N SER A 78 -8.80 5.60 7.73
CA SER A 78 -9.81 4.54 7.78
C SER A 78 -11.21 5.04 8.17
N VAL A 79 -11.49 6.33 7.92
CA VAL A 79 -12.82 6.92 8.10
C VAL A 79 -13.76 6.51 6.95
N ARG A 80 -15.06 6.39 7.24
CA ARG A 80 -16.08 5.78 6.35
C ARG A 80 -16.03 6.26 4.89
N PHE A 81 -15.79 7.55 4.67
CA PHE A 81 -15.78 8.15 3.35
C PHE A 81 -14.43 8.03 2.63
N LEU A 82 -13.33 8.10 3.37
CA LEU A 82 -11.98 8.14 2.82
C LEU A 82 -11.41 6.74 2.54
N LEU A 83 -11.83 5.74 3.33
CA LEU A 83 -11.30 4.38 3.29
C LEU A 83 -11.26 3.82 1.86
N LYS A 84 -12.41 3.78 1.17
CA LYS A 84 -12.49 3.18 -0.17
C LYS A 84 -11.60 3.87 -1.21
N PRO A 85 -11.73 5.18 -1.48
CA PRO A 85 -10.92 5.84 -2.51
C PRO A 85 -9.42 5.85 -2.17
N PHE A 86 -9.07 6.06 -0.89
CA PHE A 86 -7.69 6.09 -0.44
C PHE A 86 -6.97 4.76 -0.67
N PHE A 87 -7.55 3.65 -0.18
CA PHE A 87 -6.94 2.33 -0.36
C PHE A 87 -6.96 1.89 -1.83
N ALA A 88 -7.98 2.25 -2.62
CA ALA A 88 -7.99 1.96 -4.05
C ALA A 88 -6.82 2.63 -4.80
N LEU A 89 -6.56 3.92 -4.54
CA LEU A 89 -5.41 4.62 -5.12
C LEU A 89 -4.10 3.99 -4.68
N LEU A 90 -3.96 3.69 -3.38
CA LEU A 90 -2.78 3.02 -2.85
C LEU A 90 -2.53 1.63 -3.45
N PHE A 91 -3.57 0.87 -3.78
CA PHE A 91 -3.41 -0.42 -4.45
C PHE A 91 -2.86 -0.23 -5.87
N ILE A 92 -3.41 0.72 -6.63
CA ILE A 92 -2.98 1.00 -8.00
C ILE A 92 -1.52 1.48 -8.01
N THR A 93 -1.20 2.51 -7.23
CA THR A 93 0.16 3.04 -7.18
C THR A 93 1.14 2.05 -6.55
N GLY A 94 0.75 1.39 -5.47
CA GLY A 94 1.57 0.38 -4.79
C GLY A 94 1.91 -0.80 -5.70
N SER A 95 0.95 -1.29 -6.49
CA SER A 95 1.19 -2.37 -7.45
C SER A 95 2.09 -1.93 -8.60
N LEU A 96 1.91 -0.72 -9.12
CA LEU A 96 2.78 -0.15 -10.15
C LEU A 96 4.23 -0.03 -9.65
N VAL A 97 4.41 0.54 -8.45
CA VAL A 97 5.73 0.68 -7.82
C VAL A 97 6.35 -0.70 -7.60
N SER A 98 5.60 -1.63 -6.99
CA SER A 98 6.08 -2.98 -6.71
C SER A 98 6.52 -3.72 -7.97
N TYR A 99 5.69 -3.67 -9.02
CA TYR A 99 6.00 -4.27 -10.32
C TYR A 99 7.26 -3.67 -10.93
N SER A 100 7.37 -2.34 -10.92
CA SER A 100 8.52 -1.64 -11.49
C SER A 100 9.81 -1.98 -10.76
N THR A 101 9.79 -2.07 -9.43
CA THR A 101 10.97 -2.46 -8.64
C THR A 101 11.33 -3.94 -8.84
N LEU A 102 10.36 -4.86 -8.92
CA LEU A 102 10.67 -6.28 -9.15
C LEU A 102 11.18 -6.55 -10.56
N LYS A 103 10.55 -5.94 -11.57
CA LYS A 103 10.83 -6.24 -12.98
C LYS A 103 11.99 -5.42 -13.54
N TYR A 104 12.03 -4.13 -13.23
CA TYR A 104 12.99 -3.18 -13.80
C TYR A 104 14.06 -2.73 -12.81
N LYS A 105 14.03 -3.22 -11.56
CA LYS A 105 14.97 -2.85 -10.47
C LYS A 105 14.99 -1.35 -10.14
N VAL A 106 13.95 -0.64 -10.55
CA VAL A 106 13.81 0.79 -10.34
C VAL A 106 13.45 1.08 -8.88
N MET A 107 14.21 1.99 -8.26
CA MET A 107 13.99 2.43 -6.88
C MET A 107 13.36 3.82 -6.86
N PHE A 108 12.20 3.95 -6.20
CA PHE A 108 11.46 5.20 -6.11
C PHE A 108 12.00 6.08 -4.99
N ASP A 109 13.06 6.83 -5.30
CA ASP A 109 13.65 7.85 -4.43
C ASP A 109 13.25 9.28 -4.86
N GLN A 110 13.80 10.30 -4.20
CA GLN A 110 13.51 11.70 -4.51
C GLN A 110 13.88 12.06 -5.96
N THR A 111 14.98 11.52 -6.48
CA THR A 111 15.44 11.76 -7.85
C THR A 111 14.49 11.14 -8.87
N MET A 112 13.96 9.94 -8.59
CA MET A 112 12.95 9.32 -9.44
C MET A 112 11.65 10.14 -9.46
N ILE A 113 11.19 10.65 -8.31
CA ILE A 113 10.01 11.51 -8.25
C ILE A 113 10.21 12.80 -9.05
N GLN A 114 11.39 13.42 -8.93
CA GLN A 114 11.74 14.59 -9.74
C GLN A 114 11.71 14.27 -11.24
N ASN A 115 12.31 13.15 -11.66
CA ASN A 115 12.33 12.72 -13.06
C ASN A 115 10.92 12.50 -13.63
N ILE A 116 10.00 11.93 -12.85
CA ILE A 116 8.60 11.74 -13.27
C ILE A 116 7.90 13.09 -13.45
N ILE A 117 8.07 14.02 -12.49
CA ILE A 117 7.45 15.35 -12.53
C ILE A 117 8.02 16.18 -13.69
N GLU A 118 9.33 16.12 -13.92
CA GLU A 118 10.03 16.82 -15.00
C GLU A 118 9.86 16.15 -16.37
N THR A 119 9.09 15.05 -16.46
CA THR A 119 8.86 14.29 -17.71
C THR A 119 10.16 13.80 -18.35
N ASN A 120 11.18 13.49 -17.54
CA ASN A 120 12.43 12.87 -17.98
C ASN A 120 12.55 11.42 -17.45
N PRO A 121 11.75 10.48 -17.97
CA PRO A 121 11.77 9.10 -17.48
C PRO A 121 13.05 8.35 -17.86
N ARG A 122 13.88 8.86 -18.79
CA ARG A 122 15.09 8.17 -19.24
C ARG A 122 16.14 8.06 -18.13
N SER A 123 16.29 9.09 -17.30
CA SER A 123 17.13 9.04 -16.09
C SER A 123 16.55 8.11 -15.01
N ALA A 124 15.22 7.96 -14.95
CA ALA A 124 14.56 7.10 -13.96
C ALA A 124 14.76 5.58 -14.19
N PHE A 125 15.13 5.16 -15.40
CA PHE A 125 15.42 3.74 -15.71
C PHE A 125 16.92 3.40 -15.61
N LEU A 126 17.77 4.39 -15.41
CA LEU A 126 19.25 4.25 -15.42
C LEU A 126 19.89 4.40 -14.03
N SER A 127 19.09 4.68 -13.00
CA SER A 127 19.47 4.70 -11.57
C SER A 127 19.17 3.35 -10.90
#